data_AF-A0A442LV40-F1
#
_entry.id   AF-A0A442LV40-F1
#
_cell.length_a   1.000
_cell.length_b   1.000
_cell.length_c   1.000
_cell.angle_alpha   90.00
_cell.angle_beta   90.00
_cell.angle_gamma   90.00
#
_symmetry.space_group_name_H-M   'P 1'
#
loop_
_entity.id
_entity.type
_entity.pdbx_description
1 polymer ?
#
loop_
_entity_poly.entity_id
_entity_poly.type
_entity_poly.pdbx_seq_one_letter_code
_entity_poly.pdbx_strand_id
1 'polypeptide(L)'
;KARMGWEMPWFTLTDSFDADFGVDEWHGHNVFIRDGDRVFRTYFINNRGDEQMGGTWNYLDITPLGRQEVWEDSPEGYPQTPAYKWWN
;
A
#
# COMPACT_ATOMS: atom_id res chain seq x y z
N LYS A 1 13.60 -14.22 -0.81
CA LYS A 1 13.52 -13.65 0.55
C LYS A 1 14.89 -13.61 1.26
N ALA A 2 15.45 -14.72 1.75
CA ALA A 2 16.71 -14.74 2.52
C ALA A 2 17.91 -14.07 1.82
N ARG A 3 18.11 -14.35 0.52
CA ARG A 3 19.18 -13.72 -0.29
C ARG A 3 19.07 -12.18 -0.39
N MET A 4 17.85 -11.63 -0.33
CA MET A 4 17.60 -10.19 -0.45
C MET A 4 17.54 -9.50 0.92
N GLY A 5 17.70 -10.23 2.03
CA GLY A 5 17.59 -9.68 3.39
C GLY A 5 16.18 -9.19 3.75
N TRP A 6 15.15 -9.64 3.03
CA TRP A 6 13.78 -9.17 3.23
C TRP A 6 13.15 -9.78 4.47
N GLU A 7 12.74 -8.93 5.42
CA GLU A 7 12.09 -9.36 6.66
C GLU A 7 10.56 -9.30 6.57
N MET A 8 10.02 -8.39 5.76
CA MET A 8 8.57 -8.27 5.53
C MET A 8 7.96 -9.57 4.99
N PRO A 9 6.67 -9.84 5.25
CA PRO A 9 5.97 -10.93 4.61
C PRO A 9 6.07 -10.80 3.08
N TRP A 10 6.48 -11.89 2.42
CA TRP A 10 6.55 -11.96 0.97
C TRP A 10 5.78 -13.21 0.57
N PHE A 11 4.81 -13.04 -0.30
CA PHE A 11 3.95 -14.10 -0.78
C PHE A 11 4.10 -14.22 -2.30
N THR A 12 3.95 -15.44 -2.78
CA THR A 12 3.78 -15.71 -4.20
C THR A 12 2.36 -16.20 -4.37
N LEU A 13 1.61 -15.56 -5.26
CA LEU A 13 0.27 -15.99 -5.63
C LEU A 13 0.41 -17.25 -6.51
N THR A 14 -0.44 -18.24 -6.27
CA THR A 14 -0.45 -19.51 -7.02
C THR A 14 -1.83 -19.86 -7.55
N ASP A 15 -2.83 -19.02 -7.28
CA ASP A 15 -4.24 -19.15 -7.65
C ASP A 15 -4.68 -17.93 -8.47
N SER A 16 -5.99 -17.73 -8.65
CA SER A 16 -6.58 -16.67 -9.49
C SER A 16 -6.57 -15.28 -8.86
N PHE A 17 -5.91 -15.08 -7.72
CA PHE A 17 -5.96 -13.81 -7.01
C PHE A 17 -5.47 -12.65 -7.88
N ASP A 18 -4.46 -12.87 -8.72
CA ASP A 18 -3.96 -11.88 -9.67
C ASP A 18 -5.03 -11.45 -10.68
N ALA A 19 -5.77 -12.40 -11.26
CA ALA A 19 -6.88 -12.15 -12.17
C ALA A 19 -8.04 -11.44 -11.47
N ASP A 20 -8.41 -11.89 -10.27
CA ASP A 20 -9.49 -11.30 -9.45
C ASP A 20 -9.20 -9.83 -9.08
N PHE A 21 -7.92 -9.43 -9.04
CA PHE A 21 -7.48 -8.08 -8.73
C PHE A 21 -6.79 -7.34 -9.89
N GLY A 22 -6.95 -7.85 -11.12
CA GLY A 22 -6.61 -7.15 -12.37
C GLY A 22 -5.11 -6.96 -12.63
N VAL A 23 -4.29 -7.93 -12.23
CA VAL A 23 -2.82 -7.94 -12.38
C VAL A 23 -2.25 -9.28 -12.88
N ASP A 24 -3.07 -10.08 -13.56
CA ASP A 24 -2.69 -11.36 -14.18
C ASP A 24 -1.81 -11.19 -15.44
N GLU A 25 -2.09 -10.16 -16.24
CA GLU A 25 -1.34 -9.89 -17.47
C GLU A 25 -0.33 -8.75 -17.34
N TRP A 26 -0.65 -7.72 -16.55
CA TRP A 26 0.11 -6.48 -16.49
C TRP A 26 0.25 -5.94 -15.08
N HIS A 27 1.26 -5.08 -14.90
CA HIS A 27 1.56 -4.45 -13.63
C HIS A 27 0.42 -3.52 -13.16
N GLY A 28 0.12 -3.59 -11.87
CA GLY A 28 -0.73 -2.65 -11.16
C GLY A 28 -0.53 -2.74 -9.65
N HIS A 29 -0.82 -1.64 -8.95
CA HIS A 29 -0.76 -1.57 -7.50
C HIS A 29 -2.15 -1.68 -6.92
N ASN A 30 -2.40 -2.76 -6.16
CA ASN A 30 -3.59 -2.92 -5.35
C ASN A 30 -3.26 -2.58 -3.88
N VAL A 31 -4.10 -1.76 -3.25
CA VAL A 31 -4.01 -1.47 -1.82
C VAL A 31 -5.22 -2.04 -1.11
N PHE A 32 -4.97 -2.74 -0.02
CA PHE A 32 -6.00 -3.36 0.80
C PHE A 32 -5.91 -2.89 2.25
N ILE A 33 -7.07 -2.78 2.90
CA ILE A 33 -7.18 -2.68 4.36
C ILE A 33 -8.02 -3.83 4.89
N ARG A 34 -7.61 -4.34 6.04
CA ARG A 34 -8.36 -5.34 6.79
C ARG A 34 -9.03 -4.67 7.98
N ASP A 35 -10.33 -4.88 8.11
CA ASP A 35 -11.12 -4.50 9.29
C ASP A 35 -11.84 -5.73 9.82
N GLY A 36 -11.38 -6.24 10.97
CA GLY A 36 -11.80 -7.52 11.52
C GLY A 36 -11.55 -8.68 10.55
N ASP A 37 -12.64 -9.33 10.12
CA ASP A 37 -12.62 -10.45 9.17
C ASP A 37 -12.88 -10.01 7.71
N ARG A 38 -12.99 -8.71 7.47
CA ARG A 38 -13.28 -8.16 6.13
C ARG A 38 -12.03 -7.54 5.55
N VAL A 39 -11.85 -7.71 4.25
CA VAL A 39 -10.78 -7.08 3.47
C VAL A 39 -11.41 -6.21 2.40
N PHE A 40 -10.94 -4.98 2.28
CA PHE A 40 -11.41 -4.00 1.31
C PHE A 40 -10.26 -3.60 0.41
N ARG A 41 -10.49 -3.62 -0.91
CA ARG A 41 -9.59 -2.95 -1.86
C ARG A 41 -9.90 -1.47 -1.87
N THR A 42 -9.00 -0.66 -1.33
CA THR A 42 -9.19 0.79 -1.17
C THR A 42 -8.63 1.58 -2.33
N TYR A 43 -7.64 1.03 -3.03
CA TYR A 43 -7.02 1.68 -4.17
C TYR A 43 -6.56 0.66 -5.22
N PHE A 44 -6.69 1.02 -6.49
CA PHE A 44 -6.08 0.30 -7.60
C PHE A 44 -5.59 1.30 -8.65
N ILE A 45 -4.33 1.17 -9.05
CA ILE A 45 -3.74 1.99 -10.10
C ILE A 45 -2.91 1.13 -11.04
N ASN A 46 -3.01 1.40 -12.34
CA ASN A 46 -2.30 0.68 -13.38
C ASN A 46 -1.96 1.62 -14.55
N ASN A 47 -1.34 1.06 -15.60
CA ASN A 47 -0.95 1.79 -16.81
C ASN A 47 -0.15 3.06 -16.47
N ARG A 48 -0.48 4.19 -17.09
CA ARG A 48 0.20 5.48 -16.86
C ARG A 48 -0.08 6.10 -15.50
N GLY A 49 -1.11 5.64 -14.79
CA GLY A 49 -1.31 6.06 -13.40
C GLY A 49 -0.12 5.66 -12.53
N ASP A 50 0.50 4.53 -12.87
CA ASP A 50 1.67 4.02 -12.18
C ASP A 50 2.93 4.87 -12.33
N GLU A 51 2.98 5.78 -13.32
CA GLU A 51 4.08 6.73 -13.49
C GLU A 51 4.26 7.64 -12.26
N GLN A 52 3.19 7.82 -11.46
CA GLN A 52 3.25 8.57 -10.21
C GLN A 52 3.89 7.76 -9.07
N MET A 53 4.05 6.44 -9.18
CA MET A 53 4.54 5.55 -8.13
C MET A 53 6.09 5.51 -8.09
N GLY A 54 6.72 6.68 -7.94
CA GLY A 54 8.18 6.81 -7.96
C GLY A 54 8.87 6.77 -6.59
N GLY A 55 8.19 7.14 -5.50
CA GLY A 55 8.80 7.28 -4.18
C GLY A 55 7.91 6.83 -3.04
N THR A 56 8.53 6.57 -1.87
CA THR A 56 7.86 6.09 -0.65
C THR A 56 6.60 6.90 -0.31
N TRP A 57 6.65 8.23 -0.46
CA TRP A 57 5.53 9.11 -0.16
C TRP A 57 4.30 8.85 -1.02
N ASN A 58 4.48 8.54 -2.30
CA ASN A 58 3.36 8.24 -3.20
C ASN A 58 2.68 6.91 -2.80
N TYR A 59 3.45 5.96 -2.27
CA TYR A 59 2.90 4.72 -1.71
C TYR A 59 2.11 4.99 -0.42
N LEU A 60 2.61 5.85 0.47
CA LEU A 60 1.90 6.18 1.71
C LEU A 60 0.59 6.91 1.43
N ASP A 61 0.57 7.84 0.47
CA ASP A 61 -0.60 8.65 0.12
C ASP A 61 -1.78 7.82 -0.41
N ILE A 62 -1.51 6.69 -1.06
CA ILE A 62 -2.57 5.79 -1.55
C ILE A 62 -3.02 4.76 -0.51
N THR A 63 -2.33 4.69 0.64
CA THR A 63 -2.71 3.79 1.73
C THR A 63 -3.71 4.44 2.66
N PRO A 64 -4.66 3.67 3.24
CA PRO A 64 -5.68 4.26 4.11
C PRO A 64 -5.14 4.96 5.35
N LEU A 65 -3.95 4.58 5.84
CA LEU A 65 -3.32 5.23 7.00
C LEU A 65 -2.54 6.50 6.62
N GLY A 66 -2.41 6.83 5.33
CA GLY A 66 -1.65 7.99 4.87
C GLY A 66 -0.19 7.95 5.31
N ARG A 67 0.39 9.14 5.47
CA ARG A 67 1.75 9.34 5.99
C ARG A 67 1.79 9.34 7.52
N GLN A 68 0.64 9.29 8.18
CA GLN A 68 0.50 9.33 9.63
C GLN A 68 1.19 10.56 10.23
N GLU A 69 1.09 11.71 9.57
CA GLU A 69 1.68 12.96 10.04
C GLU A 69 0.58 13.82 10.71
N VAL A 70 0.91 14.55 11.77
CA VAL A 70 -0.05 15.35 12.56
C VAL A 70 -0.81 16.43 11.79
N TRP A 71 -0.39 16.77 10.57
CA TRP A 71 -1.11 17.71 9.72
C TRP A 71 -2.23 17.05 8.91
N GLU A 72 -2.23 15.72 8.80
CA GLU A 72 -3.26 14.98 8.09
C GLU A 72 -4.59 15.03 8.86
N ASP A 73 -5.69 15.26 8.15
CA ASP A 73 -7.03 15.13 8.69
C ASP A 73 -7.42 13.65 8.70
N SER A 74 -7.08 12.95 9.79
CA SER A 74 -7.28 11.51 9.95
C SER A 74 -8.41 11.20 10.95
N PRO A 75 -9.14 10.08 10.79
CA PRO A 75 -10.14 9.64 11.75
C PRO A 75 -9.58 9.49 13.17
N GLU A 76 -10.45 9.62 14.18
CA GLU A 76 -10.07 9.40 15.58
C GLU A 76 -9.47 7.99 15.77
N GLY A 77 -8.36 7.92 16.49
CA GLY A 77 -7.64 6.67 16.78
C GLY A 77 -6.65 6.23 15.70
N TYR A 78 -6.57 6.93 14.57
CA TYR A 78 -5.50 6.68 13.59
C TYR A 78 -4.14 7.09 14.16
N PRO A 79 -3.08 6.30 13.92
CA PRO A 79 -1.75 6.65 14.37
C PRO A 79 -1.30 7.94 13.66
N GLN A 80 -0.78 8.89 14.43
CA GLN A 80 -0.15 10.10 13.91
C GLN A 80 1.14 10.40 14.67
N THR A 81 2.16 10.84 13.94
CA THR A 81 3.50 11.19 14.42
C THR A 81 3.88 12.60 13.94
N PRO A 82 4.83 13.29 14.60
CA PRO A 82 5.25 14.61 14.13
C PRO A 82 5.75 14.57 12.68
N ALA A 83 5.47 15.64 11.93
CA ALA A 83 5.94 15.75 10.55
C ALA A 83 7.46 15.61 10.44
N TYR A 84 7.92 15.11 9.30
CA TYR A 84 9.33 14.93 8.95
C TYR A 84 10.09 13.85 9.74
N LYS A 85 9.41 13.07 10.59
CA LYS A 85 10.09 12.03 11.40
C LYS A 85 10.60 10.86 10.57
N TRP A 86 9.97 10.57 9.44
CA TRP A 86 10.28 9.39 8.63
C TRP A 86 11.37 9.65 7.56
N TRP A 87 12.04 10.81 7.62
CA TRP A 87 13.03 11.25 6.62
C TRP A 87 14.47 10.86 6.97
N ASN A 88 14.67 9.97 7.95
CA ASN A 88 15.98 9.54 8.43
C ASN A 88 16.19 8.03 8.22
#